data_AF-A0AA46GZW6-F1
#
_entry.id   AF-A0AA46GZW6-F1
#
_cell.length_a   1.000
_cell.length_b   1.000
_cell.length_c   1.000
_cell.angle_alpha   90.00
_cell.angle_beta   90.00
_cell.angle_gamma   90.00
#
_symmetry.space_group_name_H-M   'P 1'
#
loop_
_entity.id
_entity.type
_entity.pdbx_description
1 polymer ?
#
loop_
_entity_poly.entity_id
_entity_poly.type
_entity_poly.pdbx_seq_one_letter_code
_entity_poly.pdbx_strand_id
1 'polypeptide(L)'
;MEKGVEEGAVDEDSAPSDGSRRVERKKILLRLDPAVHEALAKWANDELRSVNAHIEFVLRRALREEGRAPKDAAPMRKRGRPRK
;
A
#
# COMPACT_ATOMS: atom_id res chain seq x y z
N MET A 1 -50.87 30.66 -13.76
CA MET A 1 -50.53 30.81 -12.33
C MET A 1 -49.73 29.57 -11.97
N GLU A 2 -48.41 29.68 -12.11
CA GLU A 2 -47.43 29.89 -11.01
C GLU A 2 -46.86 28.51 -10.62
N LYS A 3 -45.67 28.12 -11.12
CA LYS A 3 -44.30 28.46 -10.66
C LYS A 3 -44.00 28.10 -9.20
N GLY A 4 -42.84 27.46 -9.04
CA GLY A 4 -42.17 27.04 -7.80
C GLY A 4 -41.86 25.55 -7.91
N VAL A 5 -40.69 25.05 -8.34
CA VAL A 5 -39.28 25.42 -8.11
C VAL A 5 -38.97 25.60 -6.63
N GLU A 6 -38.58 24.49 -6.00
CA GLU A 6 -37.63 24.41 -4.89
C GLU A 6 -36.57 23.43 -5.40
N GLU A 7 -35.40 23.85 -5.92
CA GLU A 7 -34.21 24.25 -5.14
C GLU A 7 -34.09 23.38 -3.88
N GLY A 8 -33.21 22.39 -3.85
CA GLY A 8 -31.78 22.62 -3.91
C GLY A 8 -31.21 22.32 -2.53
N ALA A 9 -30.99 21.03 -2.26
CA ALA A 9 -30.07 20.60 -1.23
C ALA A 9 -29.08 19.67 -1.92
N VAL A 10 -28.14 20.29 -2.62
CA VAL A 10 -26.87 19.64 -2.93
C VAL A 10 -26.16 19.50 -1.59
N ASP A 11 -26.18 18.31 -1.02
CA ASP A 11 -25.25 17.95 0.05
C ASP A 11 -23.84 17.82 -0.56
N GLU A 12 -23.27 18.97 -0.92
CA GLU A 12 -21.86 19.21 -1.20
C GLU A 12 -21.05 19.13 0.10
N ASP A 13 -20.91 17.95 0.72
CA ASP A 13 -19.71 17.67 1.53
C ASP A 13 -19.47 16.18 1.87
N SER A 14 -19.78 15.25 0.97
CA SER A 14 -19.12 13.94 1.05
C SER A 14 -17.81 14.03 0.30
N ALA A 15 -16.81 14.61 0.99
CA ALA A 15 -15.41 14.56 0.61
C ALA A 15 -15.08 13.21 -0.04
N PRO A 16 -14.35 13.17 -1.16
CA PRO A 16 -14.01 11.91 -1.79
C PRO A 16 -13.24 11.09 -0.76
N SER A 17 -13.88 10.05 -0.22
CA SER A 17 -13.16 9.03 0.51
C SER A 17 -12.08 8.57 -0.44
N ASP A 18 -10.81 8.85 -0.11
CA ASP A 18 -9.61 8.48 -0.87
C ASP A 18 -9.66 6.97 -1.11
N GLY A 19 -10.39 6.63 -2.16
CA GLY A 19 -10.60 5.31 -2.68
C GLY A 19 -9.31 5.00 -3.38
N SER A 20 -8.31 4.63 -2.58
CA SER A 20 -7.02 4.15 -3.02
C SER A 20 -7.27 3.35 -4.28
N ARG A 21 -6.83 3.85 -5.44
CA ARG A 21 -6.77 3.04 -6.65
C ARG A 21 -5.92 1.85 -6.22
N ARG A 22 -6.58 0.72 -5.96
CA ARG A 22 -5.99 -0.41 -5.24
C ARG A 22 -5.01 -1.03 -6.21
N VAL A 23 -3.79 -0.50 -6.25
CA VAL A 23 -2.73 -0.99 -7.14
C VAL A 23 -2.62 -2.47 -6.83
N GLU A 24 -3.01 -3.27 -7.82
CA GLU A 24 -3.03 -4.70 -7.66
C GLU A 24 -1.60 -5.17 -7.45
N ARG A 25 -1.38 -5.86 -6.34
CA ARG A 25 -0.04 -6.32 -6.00
C ARG A 25 0.26 -7.55 -6.83
N LYS A 26 1.31 -7.46 -7.64
CA LYS A 26 1.83 -8.59 -8.37
C LYS A 26 2.35 -9.65 -7.39
N LYS A 27 1.74 -10.84 -7.41
CA LYS A 27 2.25 -12.01 -6.70
C LYS A 27 3.32 -12.67 -7.56
N ILE A 28 4.50 -12.89 -7.00
CA ILE A 28 5.62 -13.56 -7.68
C ILE A 28 6.08 -14.74 -6.84
N LEU A 29 6.51 -15.81 -7.50
CA LEU A 29 7.23 -16.89 -6.84
C LEU A 29 8.71 -16.51 -6.79
N LEU A 30 9.28 -16.45 -5.59
CA LEU A 30 10.68 -16.12 -5.37
C LEU A 30 11.44 -17.39 -4.99
N ARG A 31 12.51 -17.69 -5.72
CA ARG A 31 13.45 -18.76 -5.33
C ARG A 31 14.52 -18.13 -4.46
N LEU A 32 14.58 -18.55 -3.21
CA LEU A 32 15.59 -18.13 -2.24
C LEU A 32 16.33 -19.35 -1.72
N ASP A 33 17.59 -19.14 -1.37
CA ASP A 33 18.28 -20.06 -0.48
C ASP A 33 17.53 -20.15 0.87
N PRO A 34 17.31 -21.35 1.43
CA PRO A 34 16.58 -21.51 2.69
C PRO A 34 17.19 -20.73 3.86
N ALA A 35 18.52 -20.67 3.98
CA ALA A 35 19.17 -19.95 5.07
C ALA A 35 18.95 -18.43 4.95
N VAL A 36 18.91 -17.91 3.72
CA VAL A 36 18.57 -16.50 3.46
C VAL A 36 17.12 -16.21 3.84
N HIS A 37 16.19 -17.11 3.51
CA HIS A 37 14.79 -16.96 3.91
C HIS A 37 14.65 -16.92 5.45
N GLU A 38 15.32 -17.83 6.17
CA GLU A 38 15.30 -17.85 7.63
C GLU A 38 15.88 -16.58 8.25
N ALA A 39 17.00 -16.08 7.72
CA ALA A 39 17.59 -14.82 8.18
C ALA A 39 16.63 -13.62 7.98
N LEU A 40 15.96 -13.54 6.82
CA LEU A 40 14.95 -12.52 6.54
C LEU A 40 13.73 -12.67 7.45
N ALA A 41 13.29 -13.89 7.75
CA ALA A 41 12.17 -14.15 8.63
C ALA A 41 12.47 -13.71 10.08
N LYS A 42 13.68 -14.02 10.57
CA LYS A 42 14.14 -13.58 11.89
C LYS A 42 14.21 -12.05 11.98
N TRP A 43 14.84 -11.39 11.01
CA TRP A 43 14.93 -9.93 11.00
C TRP A 43 13.53 -9.27 10.91
N ALA A 44 12.62 -9.83 10.10
CA ALA A 44 11.24 -9.35 10.04
C ALA A 44 10.52 -9.46 11.40
N ASN A 45 10.75 -10.55 12.13
CA ASN A 45 10.18 -10.77 13.46
C ASN A 45 10.71 -9.75 14.48
N ASP A 46 12.02 -9.48 14.45
CA ASP A 46 12.66 -8.48 15.31
C ASP A 46 12.09 -7.06 15.06
N GLU A 47 11.68 -6.76 13.82
CA GLU A 47 11.03 -5.49 13.43
C GLU A 47 9.50 -5.48 13.55
N LEU A 48 8.89 -6.52 14.11
CA LEU A 48 7.43 -6.68 14.22
C LEU A 48 6.71 -6.50 12.87
N ARG A 49 7.24 -7.14 11.83
CA ARG A 49 6.77 -7.04 10.44
C ARG A 49 6.53 -8.43 9.86
N SER A 50 5.55 -8.56 8.96
CA SER A 50 5.43 -9.79 8.18
C SER A 50 6.62 -9.93 7.23
N VAL A 51 7.04 -11.16 6.96
CA VAL A 51 8.16 -11.46 6.06
C VAL A 51 7.98 -10.78 4.70
N ASN A 52 6.78 -10.85 4.10
CA ASN A 52 6.49 -10.19 2.82
C ASN A 52 6.64 -8.66 2.88
N ALA A 53 6.16 -8.02 3.94
CA ALA A 53 6.31 -6.58 4.09
C ALA A 53 7.77 -6.19 4.35
N HIS A 54 8.56 -7.07 4.98
CA HIS A 54 9.98 -6.85 5.22
C HIS A 54 10.80 -7.00 3.93
N ILE A 55 10.52 -8.03 3.12
CA ILE A 55 11.09 -8.18 1.77
C ILE A 55 10.81 -6.92 0.93
N GLU A 56 9.57 -6.42 0.91
CA GLU A 56 9.23 -5.20 0.17
C GLU A 56 10.03 -3.99 0.68
N PHE A 57 10.20 -3.86 2.00
CA PHE A 57 10.98 -2.78 2.60
C PHE A 57 12.46 -2.85 2.17
N VAL A 58 13.09 -4.02 2.28
CA VAL A 58 14.50 -4.23 1.89
C VAL A 58 14.70 -3.93 0.40
N LEU A 59 13.81 -4.41 -0.47
CA LEU A 59 13.89 -4.16 -1.91
C LEU A 59 13.76 -2.66 -2.24
N ARG A 60 12.80 -1.96 -1.63
CA ARG A 60 12.63 -0.52 -1.82
C ARG A 60 13.84 0.26 -1.30
N ARG A 61 14.42 -0.15 -0.17
CA ARG A 61 15.63 0.46 0.39
C ARG A 61 16.80 0.29 -0.56
N ALA A 62 17.07 -0.94 -1.02
CA ALA A 62 18.15 -1.22 -1.97
C ALA A 62 17.97 -0.45 -3.29
N LEU A 63 16.76 -0.40 -3.86
CA LEU A 63 16.49 0.39 -5.07
C LEU A 63 16.77 1.88 -4.87
N ARG A 64 16.47 2.44 -3.69
CA ARG A 64 16.75 3.84 -3.38
C ARG A 64 18.23 4.11 -3.20
N GLU A 65 18.94 3.22 -2.51
CA GLU A 65 20.40 3.29 -2.33
C GLU A 65 21.13 3.26 -3.69
N GLU A 66 20.63 2.47 -4.63
CA GLU A 66 21.14 2.39 -6.00
C GLU A 66 20.64 3.51 -6.94
N GLY A 67 19.81 4.45 -6.45
CA GLY A 67 19.23 5.52 -7.28
C GLY A 67 18.22 5.03 -8.33
N ARG A 68 17.66 3.83 -8.17
CA ARG A 68 16.71 3.16 -9.09
C ARG A 68 15.28 3.12 -8.55
N ALA A 69 14.96 3.93 -7.54
CA ALA A 69 13.63 3.98 -6.98
C ALA A 69 12.58 4.44 -8.02
N PRO A 70 11.44 3.74 -8.18
CA PRO A 70 10.39 4.17 -9.10
C PRO A 70 9.73 5.47 -8.62
N LYS A 71 9.42 6.39 -9.55
CA LYS A 71 8.80 7.69 -9.24
C LYS A 71 7.30 7.58 -8.92
N ASP A 72 6.66 6.52 -9.39
CA ASP A 72 5.22 6.25 -9.34
C ASP A 72 4.85 5.10 -8.38
N ALA A 73 5.79 4.66 -7.55
CA ALA A 73 5.56 3.56 -6.62
C ALA A 73 4.51 3.92 -5.56
N ALA A 74 3.41 3.15 -5.51
CA ALA A 74 2.40 3.30 -4.47
C ALA A 74 3.03 3.19 -3.05
N PRO A 75 2.50 3.95 -2.06
CA PRO A 75 3.02 3.93 -0.70
C PRO A 75 2.92 2.54 -0.08
N MET A 76 3.86 2.21 0.81
CA MET A 76 3.75 0.99 1.63
C MET A 76 2.43 1.04 2.41
N ARG A 77 1.70 -0.08 2.41
CA ARG A 77 0.46 -0.16 3.18
C ARG A 77 0.75 0.06 4.66
N LYS A 78 -0.09 0.90 5.28
CA LYS A 78 -0.08 1.10 6.73
C LYS A 78 -0.30 -0.24 7.44
N ARG A 79 0.36 -0.42 8.58
CA ARG A 79 0.16 -1.57 9.47
C ARG A 79 -1.32 -1.65 9.89
N GLY A 80 -1.85 -2.86 9.99
CA GLY A 80 -3.23 -3.11 10.42
C GLY A 80 -4.08 -3.87 9.40
N ARG A 81 -5.28 -4.27 9.84
CA ARG A 81 -6.26 -4.97 9.02
C ARG A 81 -6.67 -4.08 7.84
N PRO A 82 -6.71 -4.60 6.60
CA PRO A 82 -7.30 -3.87 5.49
C PRO A 82 -8.71 -3.40 5.86
N ARG A 83 -9.02 -2.13 5.61
CA ARG A 83 -10.41 -1.64 5.68
C ARG A 83 -11.18 -2.39 4.58
N LYS A 84 -12.32 -3.00 4.97
CA LYS A 84 -13.15 -3.82 4.09
C LYS A 84 -13.91 -2.91 3.14
#